data_AF-A0AAW8KMX7-F1
#
_entry.id   AF-A0AAW8KMX7-F1
#
_cell.length_a   1.000
_cell.length_b   1.000
_cell.length_c   1.000
_cell.angle_alpha   90.00
_cell.angle_beta   90.00
_cell.angle_gamma   90.00
#
_symmetry.space_group_name_H-M   'P 1'
#
loop_
_entity.id
_entity.type
_entity.pdbx_description
1 polymer ?
#
loop_
_entity_poly.entity_id
_entity_poly.type
_entity_poly.pdbx_seq_one_letter_code
_entity_poly.pdbx_strand_id
1 'polypeptide(L)'
;STTVKIAVLDENDTLLFADYERHFANIQETLAGLLQKAYDRLGELTLHPVITGSGGLTLANHLEIPFVQEVIAVSSSLQKIAPQT
;
A
#
# COMPACT_ATOMS: atom_id res chain seq x y z
N SER A 1 8.69 10.74 1.82
CA SER A 1 8.79 9.50 1.03
C SER A 1 9.36 9.81 -0.34
N THR A 2 10.22 8.97 -0.92
CA THR A 2 10.73 9.10 -2.32
C THR A 2 10.26 7.97 -3.23
N THR A 3 9.54 7.01 -2.65
CA THR A 3 9.02 5.81 -3.32
C THR A 3 7.53 5.63 -3.05
N VAL A 4 6.86 4.96 -3.98
CA VAL A 4 5.55 4.35 -3.76
C VAL A 4 5.78 2.86 -3.60
N LYS A 5 5.09 2.24 -2.65
CA LYS A 5 5.13 0.79 -2.38
C LYS A 5 3.70 0.30 -2.37
N ILE A 6 3.45 -0.87 -2.94
CA ILE A 6 2.17 -1.57 -2.79
C ILE A 6 2.42 -2.99 -2.31
N ALA A 7 1.47 -3.52 -1.53
CA ALA A 7 1.44 -4.91 -1.11
C ALA A 7 -0.03 -5.37 -1.14
N VAL A 8 -0.28 -6.51 -1.77
CA VAL A 8 -1.58 -7.17 -1.85
C VAL A 8 -1.46 -8.49 -1.09
N LEU A 9 -2.31 -8.64 -0.08
CA LEU A 9 -2.39 -9.81 0.78
C LEU A 9 -3.73 -10.52 0.53
N ASP A 10 -3.75 -11.84 0.65
CA ASP A 10 -5.01 -12.61 0.74
C ASP A 10 -5.58 -12.60 2.17
N GLU A 11 -6.72 -13.26 2.38
CA GLU A 11 -7.38 -13.37 3.67
C GLU A 11 -6.56 -14.11 4.76
N ASN A 12 -5.52 -14.85 4.36
CA ASN A 12 -4.62 -15.56 5.26
C ASN A 12 -3.31 -14.80 5.49
N ASP A 13 -3.26 -13.50 5.12
CA ASP A 13 -2.07 -12.66 5.15
C ASP A 13 -0.92 -13.15 4.26
N THR A 14 -1.23 -13.95 3.23
CA THR A 14 -0.23 -14.38 2.24
C THR A 14 0.03 -13.27 1.25
N LEU A 15 1.29 -12.95 1.02
CA LEU A 15 1.70 -11.94 0.04
C LEU A 15 1.50 -12.45 -1.40
N LEU A 16 0.49 -11.92 -2.08
CA LEU A 16 0.19 -12.22 -3.48
C LEU A 16 1.03 -11.36 -4.43
N PHE A 17 1.23 -10.09 -4.08
CA PHE A 17 2.01 -9.13 -4.85
C PHE A 17 2.65 -8.07 -3.95
N ALA A 18 3.89 -7.70 -4.22
CA ALA A 18 4.49 -6.46 -3.74
C ALA A 18 5.46 -5.91 -4.78
N ASP A 19 5.48 -4.61 -4.92
CA ASP A 19 6.46 -3.90 -5.74
C ASP A 19 6.62 -2.47 -5.20
N TYR A 20 7.73 -1.82 -5.57
CA TYR A 20 8.00 -0.44 -5.21
C TYR A 20 8.77 0.29 -6.31
N GLU A 21 8.49 1.58 -6.45
CA GLU A 21 9.13 2.43 -7.43
C GLU A 21 9.43 3.82 -6.88
N ARG A 22 10.51 4.44 -7.35
CA ARG A 22 10.80 5.85 -7.05
C ARG A 22 9.85 6.72 -7.85
N HIS A 23 9.16 7.65 -7.17
CA HIS A 23 8.11 8.41 -7.84
C HIS A 23 8.61 9.67 -8.57
N PHE A 24 9.84 10.15 -8.29
CA PHE A 24 10.41 11.34 -8.93
C PHE A 24 9.44 12.54 -9.03
N ALA A 25 8.79 12.89 -7.91
CA ALA A 25 7.73 13.91 -7.78
C ALA A 25 6.38 13.60 -8.47
N ASN A 26 6.20 12.40 -9.05
CA ASN A 26 4.99 11.98 -9.76
C ASN A 26 4.31 10.75 -9.11
N ILE A 27 3.78 10.93 -7.90
CA ILE A 27 3.21 9.83 -7.09
C ILE A 27 2.04 9.12 -7.77
N GLN A 28 1.16 9.87 -8.45
CA GLN A 28 -0.07 9.33 -9.04
C GLN A 28 0.24 8.37 -10.19
N GLU A 29 1.12 8.77 -11.11
CA GLU A 29 1.51 7.93 -12.24
C GLU A 29 2.27 6.69 -11.77
N THR A 30 3.16 6.83 -10.78
CA THR A 30 3.86 5.68 -10.18
C THR A 30 2.88 4.72 -9.51
N LEU A 31 1.88 5.21 -8.77
CA LEU A 31 0.87 4.34 -8.17
C LEU A 31 0.03 3.64 -9.25
N ALA A 32 -0.42 4.36 -10.28
CA ALA A 32 -1.20 3.79 -11.37
C ALA A 32 -0.41 2.67 -12.09
N GLY A 33 0.88 2.90 -12.36
CA GLY A 33 1.76 1.88 -12.93
C GLY A 33 1.91 0.65 -12.04
N LEU A 34 2.11 0.84 -10.73
CA LEU A 34 2.18 -0.26 -9.77
C LEU A 34 0.86 -1.05 -9.69
N LEU A 35 -0.29 -0.37 -9.67
CA LEU A 35 -1.60 -1.01 -9.68
C LEU A 35 -1.84 -1.80 -10.98
N GLN A 36 -1.41 -1.27 -12.13
CA GLN A 36 -1.50 -1.98 -13.40
C GLN A 36 -0.66 -3.26 -13.37
N LYS A 37 0.59 -3.22 -12.86
CA LYS A 37 1.40 -4.43 -12.70
C LYS A 37 0.76 -5.48 -11.80
N ALA A 38 0.13 -5.04 -10.71
CA ALA A 38 -0.60 -5.93 -9.81
C ALA A 38 -1.80 -6.56 -10.52
N TYR A 39 -2.57 -5.76 -11.27
CA TYR A 39 -3.70 -6.22 -12.06
C TYR A 39 -3.28 -7.21 -13.15
N ASP A 40 -2.22 -6.93 -13.89
CA ASP A 40 -1.71 -7.81 -14.94
C ASP A 40 -1.31 -9.19 -14.39
N ARG A 41 -0.87 -9.25 -13.12
CA ARG A 41 -0.46 -10.50 -12.47
C ARG A 41 -1.62 -11.23 -11.78
N LEU A 42 -2.53 -10.50 -11.14
CA LEU A 42 -3.56 -11.07 -10.26
C LEU A 42 -4.96 -11.10 -10.88
N GLY A 43 -5.18 -10.35 -11.96
CA GLY A 43 -6.49 -10.16 -12.57
C GLY A 43 -7.40 -9.24 -11.76
N GLU A 44 -8.71 -9.36 -12.02
CA GLU A 44 -9.74 -8.61 -11.32
C GLU A 44 -9.90 -9.11 -9.87
N LEU A 45 -9.84 -8.18 -8.92
CA LEU A 45 -9.95 -8.46 -7.48
C LEU A 45 -10.81 -7.40 -6.79
N THR A 46 -11.59 -7.85 -5.81
CA THR A 46 -12.19 -6.94 -4.82
C THR A 46 -11.19 -6.70 -3.71
N LEU A 47 -10.81 -5.44 -3.50
CA LEU A 47 -9.80 -5.04 -2.51
C LEU A 47 -10.41 -4.20 -1.39
N HIS A 48 -9.81 -4.27 -0.21
CA HIS A 48 -10.05 -3.35 0.90
C HIS A 48 -8.77 -2.52 1.13
N PRO A 49 -8.56 -1.44 0.34
CA PRO A 49 -7.30 -0.72 0.38
C PRO A 49 -7.17 0.16 1.64
N VAL A 50 -5.94 0.38 2.07
CA VAL A 50 -5.56 1.37 3.06
C VAL A 50 -4.28 2.06 2.60
N ILE A 51 -4.20 3.38 2.75
CA ILE A 51 -3.01 4.15 2.40
C ILE A 51 -2.32 4.62 3.67
N THR A 52 -1.00 4.57 3.67
CA THR A 52 -0.15 5.22 4.67
C THR A 52 0.93 6.04 3.96
N GLY A 53 1.83 6.65 4.70
CA GLY A 53 2.96 7.38 4.13
C GLY A 53 2.78 8.89 4.16
N SER A 54 3.87 9.62 4.40
CA SER A 54 3.93 11.08 4.37
C SER A 54 3.37 11.74 3.09
N GLY A 55 3.52 11.10 1.93
CA GLY A 55 2.97 11.59 0.65
C GLY A 55 1.59 11.03 0.29
N GLY A 56 1.03 10.14 1.13
CA GLY A 56 -0.18 9.37 0.83
C GLY A 56 -1.47 10.02 1.30
N LEU A 57 -1.45 10.97 2.24
CA LEU A 57 -2.67 11.53 2.83
C LEU A 57 -3.58 12.23 1.82
N THR A 58 -3.02 13.13 1.00
CA THR A 58 -3.79 13.83 -0.04
C THR A 58 -4.37 12.86 -1.06
N LEU A 59 -3.62 11.82 -1.41
CA LEU A 59 -4.05 10.79 -2.34
C LEU A 59 -5.20 9.95 -1.75
N ALA A 60 -5.07 9.54 -0.49
CA ALA A 60 -6.11 8.80 0.24
C ALA A 60 -7.43 9.58 0.28
N ASN A 61 -7.36 10.88 0.59
CA ASN A 61 -8.53 11.76 0.57
C ASN A 61 -9.15 11.87 -0.83
N HIS A 62 -8.33 11.97 -1.88
CA HIS A 62 -8.83 12.11 -3.25
C HIS A 62 -9.47 10.84 -3.80
N LEU A 63 -8.96 9.67 -3.40
CA LEU A 63 -9.48 8.36 -3.80
C LEU A 63 -10.58 7.83 -2.87
N GLU A 64 -10.91 8.57 -1.81
CA GLU A 64 -11.86 8.15 -0.76
C GLU A 64 -11.45 6.80 -0.10
N ILE A 65 -10.15 6.58 0.03
CA ILE A 65 -9.55 5.39 0.66
C ILE A 65 -9.13 5.74 2.10
N PRO A 66 -9.32 4.85 3.09
CA PRO A 66 -8.85 5.07 4.45
C PRO A 66 -7.36 5.37 4.54
N PHE A 67 -6.99 6.35 5.36
CA PHE A 67 -5.60 6.67 5.70
C PHE A 67 -5.23 6.18 7.10
N VAL A 68 -4.09 5.51 7.23
CA VAL A 68 -3.49 5.13 8.51
C VAL A 68 -2.14 5.82 8.69
N GLN A 69 -1.88 6.36 9.89
CA GLN A 69 -0.59 6.98 10.18
C GLN A 69 0.54 5.95 10.21
N GLU A 70 1.74 6.34 9.73
CA GLU A 70 2.90 5.44 9.62
C GLU A 70 3.24 4.76 10.96
N VAL A 71 3.24 5.52 12.06
CA VAL A 71 3.56 5.00 13.41
C VAL A 71 2.55 3.94 13.86
N ILE A 72 1.26 4.15 13.57
CA ILE A 72 0.19 3.20 13.91
C ILE A 72 0.32 1.94 13.05
N ALA A 73 0.52 2.10 11.73
CA ALA A 73 0.71 0.97 10.82
C ALA A 73 1.89 0.08 11.23
N VAL A 74 3.02 0.68 11.61
CA VAL A 74 4.21 -0.03 12.09
C VAL A 74 3.91 -0.75 13.42
N SER A 75 3.31 -0.07 14.38
CA SER A 75 2.99 -0.66 15.68
C SER A 75 2.04 -1.85 15.55
N SER A 76 0.96 -1.73 14.79
CA SER A 76 0.02 -2.82 14.54
C SER A 76 0.66 -3.99 13.78
N SER A 77 1.53 -3.70 12.80
CA SER A 77 2.25 -4.75 12.07
C SER A 77 3.18 -5.54 13.00
N LEU A 78 3.94 -4.86 13.85
CA LEU A 78 4.82 -5.50 14.83
C LEU A 78 4.05 -6.36 15.83
N GLN A 79 2.95 -5.85 16.39
CA GLN A 79 2.10 -6.63 17.30
C GLN A 79 1.57 -7.92 16.65
N LYS A 80 1.27 -7.89 15.35
CA LYS A 80 0.76 -9.04 14.61
C LYS A 80 1.84 -10.07 14.30
N ILE A 81 3.02 -9.63 13.82
CA ILE A 81 4.08 -10.54 13.32
C ILE A 81 5.12 -10.92 14.36
N ALA A 82 5.28 -10.08 15.39
CA ALA A 82 6.28 -10.23 16.45
C ALA A 82 5.69 -9.72 17.79
N PRO A 83 4.63 -10.37 18.33
CA PRO A 83 3.87 -9.90 19.49
C PRO A 83 4.67 -9.76 20.79
N GLN A 84 5.93 -10.21 20.83
CA GLN A 84 6.82 -10.12 21.98
C GLN A 84 7.78 -8.91 21.93
N THR A 85 7.65 -8.03 20.93
CA THR A 85 8.41 -6.77 20.81
C THR A 85 7.55 -5.58 21.20
#